data_AF-A0A2N0LKI4-F1
#
_entry.id   AF-A0A2N0LKI4-F1
#
_cell.length_a   1.000
_cell.length_b   1.000
_cell.length_c   1.000
_cell.angle_alpha   90.00
_cell.angle_beta   90.00
_cell.angle_gamma   90.00
#
_symmetry.space_group_name_H-M   'P 1'
#
loop_
_entity.id
_entity.type
_entity.pdbx_description
1 polymer ?
#
loop_
_entity_poly.entity_id
_entity_poly.type
_entity_poly.pdbx_seq_one_letter_code
_entity_poly.pdbx_strand_id
1 'polypeptide(L)'
;MQQTQEQPLHWDDPRTKLNLTLIFALVVVVIGVIGQNPFLFIIGAGVAIYSWLTNAKQYLIYRDALVIVYGRPRVKSFHFDEIANLETLALPMGERLRVRFVNGRRIMLMTRDSETFRAKLDEALEAFHGGQRDTDYEQETGRETRTESLPESPNESPQDYNQEARPEAELPEEQRRLGESSTEDDNVPY
;
A
#
# COMPACT_ATOMS: atom_id res chain seq x y z
N MET A 1 -20.78 -19.43 12.99
CA MET A 1 -19.57 -20.28 12.96
C MET A 1 -18.45 -19.49 13.61
N GLN A 2 -17.85 -19.99 14.68
CA GLN A 2 -16.73 -19.34 15.37
C GLN A 2 -15.47 -19.64 14.57
N GLN A 3 -14.94 -18.67 13.83
CA GLN A 3 -13.59 -18.78 13.28
C GLN A 3 -12.63 -18.89 14.46
N THR A 4 -11.90 -20.00 14.53
CA THR A 4 -10.76 -20.19 15.41
C THR A 4 -9.88 -18.95 15.31
N GLN A 5 -9.77 -18.21 16.40
CA GLN A 5 -9.12 -16.90 16.42
C GLN A 5 -7.61 -17.13 16.35
N GLU A 6 -7.07 -17.27 15.14
CA GLU A 6 -5.62 -17.25 14.94
C GLU A 6 -5.07 -15.95 15.55
N GLN A 7 -4.02 -16.05 16.36
CA GLN A 7 -3.42 -14.87 16.95
C GLN A 7 -2.71 -14.08 15.84
N PRO A 8 -2.97 -12.76 15.72
CA PRO A 8 -2.29 -11.94 14.72
C PRO A 8 -0.78 -11.97 14.99
N LEU A 9 0.02 -12.14 13.93
CA LEU A 9 1.49 -12.14 14.00
C LEU A 9 2.00 -10.78 14.49
N HIS A 10 1.34 -9.71 14.05
CA HIS A 10 1.61 -8.35 14.48
C HIS A 10 0.34 -7.51 14.41
N TRP A 11 0.19 -6.55 15.31
CA TRP A 11 -0.88 -5.57 15.27
C TRP A 11 -0.29 -4.18 15.47
N ASP A 12 -0.81 -3.21 14.72
CA ASP A 12 -0.47 -1.81 14.91
C ASP A 12 -1.72 -0.92 14.90
N ASP A 13 -1.59 0.19 15.60
CA ASP A 13 -2.61 1.22 15.72
C ASP A 13 -2.44 2.27 14.61
N PRO A 14 -3.52 2.99 14.26
CA PRO A 14 -3.40 4.17 13.42
C PRO A 14 -2.55 5.25 14.11
N ARG A 15 -1.79 5.99 13.31
CA ARG A 15 -0.89 7.06 13.79
C ARG A 15 -1.58 8.07 14.72
N THR A 16 -2.87 8.33 14.50
CA THR A 16 -3.66 9.18 15.37
C THR A 16 -4.91 8.45 15.81
N LYS A 17 -5.02 8.19 17.12
CA LYS A 17 -6.21 7.59 17.74
C LYS A 17 -7.34 8.60 17.95
N LEU A 18 -7.02 9.89 17.89
CA LEU A 18 -7.96 10.99 18.10
C LEU A 18 -8.63 11.40 16.80
N ASN A 19 -9.92 11.08 16.69
CA ASN A 19 -10.75 11.53 15.58
C ASN A 19 -11.41 12.86 15.95
N LEU A 20 -10.79 13.97 15.56
CA LEU A 20 -11.27 15.32 15.89
C LEU A 20 -12.70 15.55 15.39
N THR A 21 -13.04 15.02 14.21
CA THR A 21 -14.40 15.08 13.66
C THR A 21 -15.41 14.36 14.57
N LEU A 22 -15.05 13.20 15.11
CA LEU A 22 -15.90 12.48 16.07
C LEU A 22 -16.08 13.26 17.37
N ILE A 23 -15.00 13.85 17.90
CA ILE A 23 -15.05 14.67 19.13
C ILE A 23 -15.95 15.88 18.91
N PHE A 24 -15.74 16.61 17.81
CA PHE A 24 -16.56 17.76 17.45
C PHE A 24 -18.03 17.38 17.26
N ALA A 25 -18.30 16.28 16.56
CA ALA A 25 -19.67 15.77 16.39
C ALA A 25 -20.33 15.45 17.73
N LEU A 26 -19.59 14.89 18.68
CA LEU A 26 -20.09 14.60 20.03
C LEU A 26 -20.44 15.89 20.79
N VAL A 27 -19.62 16.95 20.68
CA VAL A 27 -19.94 18.28 21.24
C VAL A 27 -21.23 18.84 20.63
N VAL A 28 -21.40 18.74 19.31
CA VAL A 28 -22.62 19.18 18.61
C VAL A 28 -23.85 18.40 19.09
N VAL A 29 -23.73 17.09 19.31
CA VAL A 29 -24.80 16.26 19.90
C VAL A 29 -25.19 16.79 21.28
N VAL A 30 -24.21 17.04 22.16
CA VAL A 30 -24.48 17.53 23.53
C VAL A 30 -25.18 18.90 23.50
N ILE A 31 -24.74 19.82 22.64
CA ILE A 31 -25.40 21.12 22.44
C ILE A 31 -26.83 20.93 21.93
N GLY A 32 -27.06 20.02 20.99
CA GLY A 32 -28.40 19.69 20.48
C GLY A 32 -29.34 19.17 21.57
N VAL A 33 -28.85 18.33 22.48
CA VAL A 33 -29.63 17.82 23.61
C VAL A 33 -29.96 18.92 24.62
N ILE A 34 -28.97 19.72 25.04
CA ILE A 34 -29.17 20.82 26.02
C ILE A 34 -30.08 21.90 25.46
N GLY A 35 -29.89 22.27 24.18
CA GLY A 35 -30.70 23.27 23.50
C GLY A 35 -32.05 22.77 22.98
N GLN A 36 -32.43 21.52 23.27
CA GLN A 36 -33.66 20.87 22.78
C GLN A 36 -33.86 21.00 21.25
N ASN A 37 -32.75 21.01 20.50
CA ASN A 37 -32.77 21.17 19.05
C ASN A 37 -32.56 19.81 18.37
N PRO A 38 -33.64 19.18 17.85
CA PRO A 38 -33.54 17.84 17.27
C PRO A 38 -32.68 17.82 16.00
N PHE A 39 -32.59 18.91 15.24
CA PHE A 39 -31.76 18.96 14.03
C PHE A 39 -30.27 18.83 14.34
N LEU A 40 -29.78 19.56 15.34
CA LEU A 40 -28.38 19.48 15.77
C LEU A 40 -28.02 18.11 16.34
N PHE A 41 -28.95 17.51 17.10
CA PHE A 41 -28.79 16.15 17.58
C PHE A 41 -28.65 15.16 16.43
N ILE A 42 -29.56 15.19 15.45
CA ILE A 42 -29.56 14.26 14.30
C ILE A 42 -28.29 14.44 13.47
N ILE A 43 -27.92 15.68 13.14
CA ILE A 43 -26.70 15.96 12.34
C ILE A 43 -25.45 15.51 13.10
N GLY A 44 -25.32 15.88 14.38
CA GLY A 44 -24.19 15.46 15.19
C GLY A 44 -24.08 13.94 15.32
N ALA A 45 -25.20 13.26 15.58
CA ALA A 45 -25.23 11.81 15.70
C ALA A 45 -24.89 11.13 14.36
N GLY A 46 -25.43 11.63 13.25
CA GLY A 46 -25.13 11.12 11.90
C GLY A 46 -23.64 11.24 11.55
N VAL A 47 -23.04 12.40 11.80
CA VAL A 47 -21.60 12.62 11.57
C VAL A 47 -20.75 11.74 12.49
N ALA A 48 -21.14 11.58 13.76
CA ALA A 48 -20.43 10.72 14.70
C ALA A 48 -20.44 9.25 14.26
N ILE A 49 -21.60 8.71 13.87
CA ILE A 49 -21.73 7.34 13.37
C ILE A 49 -20.93 7.16 12.07
N TYR A 50 -21.07 8.10 11.12
CA TYR A 50 -20.34 8.05 9.86
C TYR A 50 -18.83 8.05 10.08
N SER A 51 -18.34 8.95 10.93
CA SER A 51 -16.93 9.03 11.28
C SER A 51 -16.46 7.75 11.96
N TRP A 52 -17.23 7.19 12.88
CA TRP A 52 -16.90 5.93 13.54
C TRP A 52 -16.83 4.73 12.58
N LEU A 53 -17.67 4.68 11.55
CA LEU A 53 -17.73 3.56 10.60
C LEU A 53 -16.66 3.64 9.48
N THR A 54 -16.14 4.83 9.19
CA THR A 54 -15.25 5.07 8.06
C THR A 54 -13.77 5.16 8.42
N ASN A 55 -13.44 5.39 9.68
CA ASN A 55 -12.06 5.53 10.13
C ASN A 55 -11.41 4.19 10.46
N ALA A 56 -10.17 3.97 10.06
CA ALA A 56 -9.41 2.77 10.43
C ALA A 56 -9.02 2.84 11.92
N LYS A 57 -9.22 1.75 12.65
CA LYS A 57 -8.94 1.62 14.09
C LYS A 57 -7.79 0.70 14.42
N GLN A 58 -7.58 -0.34 13.63
CA GLN A 58 -6.53 -1.31 13.89
C GLN A 58 -6.11 -1.98 12.59
N TYR A 59 -4.81 -2.23 12.47
CA TYR A 59 -4.21 -3.03 11.41
C TYR A 59 -3.68 -4.32 12.04
N LEU A 60 -4.08 -5.47 11.50
CA LEU A 60 -3.65 -6.78 11.97
C LEU A 60 -2.99 -7.51 10.80
N ILE A 61 -1.81 -8.05 11.05
CA ILE A 61 -1.07 -8.89 10.11
C ILE A 61 -1.26 -10.33 10.58
N TYR A 62 -1.86 -11.16 9.73
CA TYR A 62 -1.95 -12.61 9.89
C TYR A 62 -0.90 -13.30 9.02
N ARG A 63 -0.83 -14.63 9.07
CA ARG A 63 0.12 -15.41 8.27
C ARG A 63 -0.17 -15.36 6.78
N ASP A 64 -1.44 -15.22 6.42
CA ASP A 64 -1.96 -15.33 5.05
C ASP A 64 -2.69 -14.06 4.57
N ALA A 65 -2.97 -13.12 5.48
CA ALA A 65 -3.78 -11.95 5.19
C ALA A 65 -3.42 -10.71 6.03
N LEU A 66 -3.61 -9.55 5.41
CA LEU A 66 -3.67 -8.27 6.09
C LEU A 66 -5.13 -7.92 6.40
N VAL A 67 -5.46 -7.67 7.66
CA VAL A 67 -6.80 -7.30 8.09
C VAL A 67 -6.81 -5.86 8.60
N ILE A 68 -7.76 -5.08 8.08
CA ILE A 68 -7.99 -3.70 8.51
C ILE A 68 -9.36 -3.62 9.18
N VAL A 69 -9.37 -3.16 10.43
CA VAL A 69 -10.58 -2.95 11.23
C VAL A 69 -10.93 -1.46 11.20
N TYR A 70 -12.11 -1.11 10.69
CA TYR A 70 -12.59 0.28 10.66
C TYR A 70 -13.55 0.57 11.84
N GLY A 71 -14.49 -0.33 12.09
CA GLY A 71 -15.44 -0.25 13.20
C GLY A 71 -16.29 -1.51 13.20
N ARG A 72 -17.03 -1.83 14.27
CA ARG A 72 -17.95 -2.99 14.20
C ARG A 72 -19.21 -2.56 13.43
N PRO A 73 -19.62 -3.26 12.35
CA PRO A 73 -19.16 -4.58 11.88
C PRO A 73 -18.15 -4.57 10.71
N ARG A 74 -17.72 -3.40 10.22
CA ARG A 74 -16.84 -3.25 9.05
C ARG A 74 -15.38 -3.67 9.32
N VAL A 75 -15.07 -4.90 8.93
CA VAL A 75 -13.71 -5.48 8.88
C VAL A 75 -13.41 -5.87 7.43
N LYS A 76 -12.20 -5.56 6.95
CA LYS A 76 -11.74 -5.99 5.62
C LYS A 76 -10.50 -6.84 5.74
N SER A 77 -10.55 -8.07 5.22
CA SER A 77 -9.38 -8.93 5.02
C SER A 77 -8.87 -8.80 3.59
N PHE A 78 -7.56 -8.81 3.44
CA PHE A 78 -6.85 -8.82 2.17
C PHE A 78 -5.85 -9.95 2.20
N HIS A 79 -6.07 -10.99 1.40
CA HIS A 79 -5.14 -12.12 1.34
C HIS A 79 -3.85 -11.72 0.60
N PHE A 80 -2.76 -12.39 0.95
CA PHE A 80 -1.42 -12.07 0.45
C PHE A 80 -1.22 -12.41 -1.04
N ASP A 81 -1.98 -13.36 -1.57
CA ASP A 81 -2.09 -13.64 -3.01
C ASP A 81 -2.61 -12.42 -3.81
N GLU A 82 -3.41 -11.56 -3.19
CA GLU A 82 -3.90 -10.33 -3.81
C GLU A 82 -2.88 -9.17 -3.75
N ILE A 83 -1.81 -9.28 -2.95
CA ILE A 83 -0.85 -8.20 -2.72
C ILE A 83 0.30 -8.30 -3.73
N ALA A 84 0.43 -7.29 -4.58
CA ALA A 84 1.47 -7.25 -5.61
C ALA A 84 2.76 -6.57 -5.11
N ASN A 85 2.63 -5.45 -4.39
CA ASN A 85 3.79 -4.67 -3.98
C ASN A 85 3.46 -3.76 -2.78
N LEU A 86 4.49 -3.47 -1.98
CA LEU A 86 4.45 -2.53 -0.87
C LEU A 86 5.33 -1.31 -1.19
N GLU A 87 4.68 -0.17 -1.40
CA GLU A 87 5.34 1.10 -1.68
C GLU A 87 5.36 1.96 -0.41
N THR A 88 6.53 2.42 0.04
CA THR A 88 6.59 3.48 1.06
C THR A 88 6.43 4.82 0.36
N LEU A 89 5.36 5.54 0.70
CA LEU A 89 5.10 6.88 0.18
C LEU A 89 5.48 7.90 1.25
N ALA A 90 6.60 8.60 1.04
CA ALA A 90 6.99 9.73 1.86
C ALA A 90 6.14 10.96 1.49
N LEU A 91 5.22 11.37 2.35
CA LEU A 91 4.46 12.61 2.19
C LEU A 91 5.03 13.69 3.13
N PRO A 92 4.78 14.99 2.85
CA PRO A 92 5.17 16.08 3.75
C PRO A 92 4.53 15.97 5.16
N MET A 93 3.48 15.15 5.30
CA MET A 93 2.82 14.87 6.57
C MET A 93 3.33 13.57 7.23
N GLY A 94 4.44 12.99 6.77
CA GLY A 94 5.08 11.76 7.23
C GLY A 94 4.91 10.57 6.27
N GLU A 95 5.61 9.48 6.58
CA GLU A 95 5.59 8.25 5.77
C GLU A 95 4.24 7.54 5.85
N ARG A 96 3.80 6.99 4.71
CA ARG A 96 2.58 6.22 4.56
C ARG A 96 2.88 4.94 3.79
N LEU A 97 2.37 3.82 4.26
CA LEU A 97 2.55 2.56 3.55
C LEU A 97 1.42 2.40 2.53
N ARG A 98 1.76 2.27 1.25
CA ARG A 98 0.81 2.02 0.17
C ARG A 98 0.89 0.56 -0.25
N VAL A 99 -0.20 -0.17 -0.05
CA VAL A 99 -0.35 -1.54 -0.54
C VAL A 99 -0.95 -1.49 -1.93
N ARG A 100 -0.23 -2.02 -2.92
CA ARG A 100 -0.73 -2.20 -4.28
C ARG A 100 -1.17 -3.64 -4.45
N PHE A 101 -2.42 -3.82 -4.86
CA PHE A 101 -3.01 -5.12 -5.14
C PHE A 101 -2.79 -5.53 -6.60
N VAL A 102 -2.83 -6.84 -6.87
CA VAL A 102 -2.73 -7.43 -8.22
C VAL A 102 -3.84 -6.92 -9.15
N ASN A 103 -5.03 -6.63 -8.61
CA ASN A 103 -6.16 -6.05 -9.33
C ASN A 103 -6.02 -4.54 -9.62
N GLY A 104 -4.87 -3.93 -9.28
CA GLY A 104 -4.61 -2.50 -9.46
C GLY A 104 -5.19 -1.58 -8.39
N ARG A 105 -5.99 -2.10 -7.44
CA ARG A 105 -6.43 -1.34 -6.26
C ARG A 105 -5.21 -0.91 -5.45
N ARG A 106 -5.31 0.25 -4.80
CA ARG A 106 -4.27 0.76 -3.90
C ARG A 106 -4.91 1.16 -2.58
N ILE A 107 -4.34 0.75 -1.47
CA ILE A 107 -4.79 1.16 -0.14
C ILE A 107 -3.64 1.86 0.57
N MET A 108 -3.95 2.97 1.24
CA MET A 108 -3.01 3.71 2.06
C MET A 108 -3.21 3.31 3.52
N LEU A 109 -2.16 2.83 4.16
CA LEU A 109 -2.11 2.47 5.57
C LEU A 109 -1.42 3.60 6.34
N MET A 110 -2.10 4.06 7.39
CA MET A 110 -1.62 5.12 8.28
C MET A 110 -1.25 4.50 9.63
N THR A 111 -0.22 3.67 9.65
CA THR A 111 0.26 2.98 10.85
C THR A 111 1.04 3.94 11.74
N ARG A 112 1.11 3.66 13.04
CA ARG A 112 1.86 4.47 14.00
C ARG A 112 3.35 4.30 13.77
N ASP A 113 3.78 3.08 13.49
CA ASP A 113 5.15 2.74 13.14
C ASP A 113 5.16 2.13 11.73
N SER A 114 5.30 2.98 10.71
CA SER A 114 5.31 2.56 9.30
C SER A 114 6.49 1.67 8.95
N GLU A 115 7.63 1.85 9.61
CA GLU A 115 8.84 1.07 9.35
C GLU A 115 8.71 -0.34 9.90
N THR A 116 8.38 -0.47 11.19
CA THR A 116 8.22 -1.79 11.83
C THR A 116 7.06 -2.56 11.21
N PHE A 117 5.93 -1.89 10.96
CA PHE A 117 4.77 -2.53 10.35
C PHE A 117 5.09 -3.03 8.93
N ARG A 118 5.82 -2.24 8.14
CA ARG A 118 6.27 -2.66 6.82
C ARG A 118 7.19 -3.88 6.93
N ALA A 119 8.22 -3.83 7.78
CA ALA A 119 9.16 -4.94 7.93
C ALA A 119 8.44 -6.24 8.31
N LYS A 120 7.47 -6.18 9.22
CA LYS A 120 6.64 -7.33 9.60
C LYS A 120 5.70 -7.81 8.50
N LEU A 121 5.18 -6.91 7.67
CA LEU A 121 4.33 -7.28 6.54
C LEU A 121 5.15 -7.89 5.40
N ASP A 122 6.35 -7.35 5.13
CA ASP A 122 7.33 -7.90 4.18
C ASP A 122 7.76 -9.31 4.62
N GLU A 123 8.11 -9.50 5.90
CA GLU A 123 8.46 -10.80 6.50
C GLU A 123 7.30 -11.82 6.34
N ALA A 124 6.06 -11.40 6.61
CA ALA A 124 4.89 -12.26 6.48
C ALA A 124 4.60 -12.65 5.02
N LEU A 125 4.77 -11.72 4.08
CA LEU A 125 4.63 -11.97 2.64
C LEU A 125 5.70 -12.92 2.11
N GLU A 126 6.95 -12.76 2.55
CA GLU A 126 8.05 -13.64 2.17
C GLU A 126 7.82 -15.05 2.73
N ALA A 127 7.42 -15.18 4.00
CA ALA A 127 7.09 -16.46 4.61
C ALA A 127 5.94 -17.18 3.89
N PHE A 128 4.93 -16.44 3.45
CA PHE A 128 3.80 -16.99 2.68
C PHE A 128 4.23 -17.52 1.31
N HIS A 129 5.00 -16.74 0.54
CA HIS A 129 5.52 -17.19 -0.77
C HIS A 129 6.61 -18.26 -0.66
N GLY A 130 7.38 -18.27 0.43
CA GLY A 130 8.40 -19.27 0.72
C GLY A 130 7.80 -20.62 1.08
N GLY A 131 6.77 -20.65 1.93
CA GLY A 131 6.08 -21.88 2.31
C GLY A 131 5.34 -22.57 1.16
N GLN A 132 4.86 -21.81 0.18
CA GLN A 132 4.20 -22.37 -1.01
C GLN A 132 5.18 -23.03 -1.99
N ARG A 133 6.47 -22.66 -1.94
CA ARG A 133 7.51 -23.33 -2.74
C ARG A 133 7.85 -24.71 -2.18
N ASP A 134 7.94 -24.85 -0.86
CA ASP A 134 8.29 -26.15 -0.25
C ASP A 134 7.21 -27.23 -0.44
N THR A 135 5.94 -26.85 -0.61
CA THR A 135 4.86 -27.82 -0.87
C THR A 135 4.85 -28.40 -2.28
N ASP A 136 5.47 -27.73 -3.27
CA ASP A 136 5.51 -28.23 -4.65
C ASP A 136 6.70 -29.20 -4.89
N TYR A 137 7.77 -29.15 -4.08
CA TYR A 137 8.93 -30.04 -4.25
C TYR A 137 8.79 -31.39 -3.53
N GLU A 138 7.84 -31.56 -2.61
CA GLU A 138 7.63 -32.85 -1.93
C GLU A 138 6.76 -33.85 -2.71
N GLN A 139 6.13 -33.45 -3.82
CA GLN A 139 5.21 -34.33 -4.58
C GLN A 139 5.85 -35.04 -5.79
N GLU A 140 7.07 -34.68 -6.21
CA GLU A 140 7.73 -35.31 -7.37
C GLU A 140 8.80 -36.35 -7.03
N THR A 141 9.23 -36.49 -5.77
CA THR A 141 10.34 -37.39 -5.40
C THR A 141 9.91 -38.84 -5.12
N GLY A 142 8.91 -39.34 -5.84
CA GLY A 142 8.26 -40.64 -5.58
C GLY A 142 7.85 -41.40 -6.83
N ARG A 143 8.69 -41.46 -7.88
CA ARG A 143 8.56 -42.49 -8.93
C ARG A 143 9.93 -43.03 -9.33
N GLU A 144 10.11 -44.31 -9.04
CA GLU A 144 11.32 -45.11 -9.25
C GLU A 144 11.67 -45.31 -10.73
N THR A 145 12.96 -45.15 -11.02
CA THR A 145 13.83 -45.97 -11.89
C THR A 145 13.23 -46.66 -13.13
N ARG A 146 13.62 -46.18 -14.33
CA ARG A 146 14.00 -47.06 -15.46
C ARG A 146 14.97 -46.37 -16.42
N THR A 147 16.17 -46.93 -16.49
CA THR A 147 17.27 -46.70 -17.42
C THR A 147 16.83 -46.64 -18.88
N GLU A 148 17.33 -45.67 -19.66
CA GLU A 148 17.83 -45.89 -21.03
C GLU A 148 18.65 -44.67 -21.53
N SER A 149 19.85 -44.99 -22.02
CA SER A 149 20.97 -44.17 -22.47
C SER A 149 20.79 -43.54 -23.85
N LEU A 150 21.36 -42.34 -24.10
CA LEU A 150 21.78 -41.86 -25.43
C LEU A 150 22.94 -40.82 -25.28
N PRO A 151 23.77 -40.56 -26.31
CA PRO A 151 25.22 -40.47 -26.17
C PRO A 151 25.78 -39.06 -26.39
N GLU A 152 27.04 -38.95 -26.02
CA GLU A 152 28.00 -37.88 -26.26
C GLU A 152 28.17 -37.51 -27.75
N SER A 153 28.10 -36.21 -28.09
CA SER A 153 29.11 -35.62 -28.98
C SER A 153 29.14 -34.07 -28.96
N PRO A 154 30.33 -33.46 -29.17
CA PRO A 154 30.66 -32.08 -28.82
C PRO A 154 30.66 -31.15 -30.04
N ASN A 155 30.59 -29.83 -29.82
CA ASN A 155 31.25 -28.90 -30.73
C ASN A 155 31.64 -27.59 -30.01
N GLU A 156 32.94 -27.44 -29.81
CA GLU A 156 33.63 -26.16 -29.56
C GLU A 156 33.51 -25.30 -30.84
N SER A 157 33.51 -23.96 -30.84
CA SER A 157 34.59 -23.08 -30.39
C SER A 157 34.19 -21.58 -30.52
N PRO A 158 34.98 -20.65 -29.97
CA PRO A 158 34.57 -19.29 -29.54
C PRO A 158 35.24 -18.14 -30.33
N GLN A 159 34.53 -17.03 -30.59
CA GLN A 159 35.04 -15.72 -31.08
C GLN A 159 33.93 -14.66 -30.86
N ASP A 160 34.11 -13.37 -30.56
CA ASP A 160 35.25 -12.45 -30.50
C ASP A 160 34.80 -11.21 -29.69
N TYR A 161 35.74 -10.50 -29.05
CA TYR A 161 35.50 -9.23 -28.36
C TYR A 161 35.58 -8.05 -29.35
N ASN A 162 34.79 -7.00 -29.07
CA ASN A 162 34.87 -5.63 -29.59
C ASN A 162 34.32 -5.35 -31.00
N GLN A 163 33.19 -4.63 -31.07
CA GLN A 163 33.01 -3.60 -32.10
C GLN A 163 32.15 -2.43 -31.59
N GLU A 164 32.85 -1.33 -31.30
CA GLU A 164 32.47 0.09 -31.43
C GLU A 164 31.01 0.53 -31.21
N ALA A 165 30.74 1.10 -30.03
CA ALA A 165 29.66 2.05 -29.85
C ALA A 165 30.21 3.50 -29.97
N ARG A 166 29.85 4.19 -31.06
CA ARG A 166 29.71 5.65 -31.14
C ARG A 166 28.76 5.97 -32.32
N PRO A 167 28.02 7.09 -32.34
CA PRO A 167 28.27 8.32 -31.58
C PRO A 167 27.09 8.82 -30.73
N GLU A 168 27.47 9.69 -29.79
CA GLU A 168 26.63 10.61 -29.04
C GLU A 168 25.61 11.32 -29.94
N ALA A 169 24.33 11.25 -29.59
CA ALA A 169 23.33 12.17 -30.12
C ALA A 169 23.40 13.47 -29.30
N GLU A 170 24.18 14.43 -29.80
CA GLU A 170 24.12 15.83 -29.39
C GLU A 170 22.70 16.37 -29.66
N LEU A 171 21.99 16.75 -28.59
CA LEU A 171 20.77 17.55 -28.67
C LEU A 171 21.15 18.99 -29.09
N PRO A 172 20.47 19.62 -30.07
CA PRO A 172 20.79 20.97 -30.49
C PRO A 172 20.55 21.99 -29.36
N GLU A 173 21.62 22.68 -28.93
CA GLU A 173 21.56 23.86 -28.07
C GLU A 173 21.02 25.07 -28.86
N GLU A 174 19.72 25.13 -29.11
CA GLU A 174 19.10 26.30 -29.77
C GLU A 174 17.86 26.84 -29.05
N GLN A 175 17.86 26.83 -27.70
CA GLN A 175 16.95 27.68 -26.91
C GLN A 175 17.64 28.45 -25.78
N ARG A 176 18.98 28.53 -25.81
CA ARG A 176 19.75 29.42 -24.93
C ARG A 176 20.25 30.62 -25.71
N ARG A 177 19.38 31.63 -25.89
CA ARG A 177 19.70 33.06 -25.62
C ARG A 177 18.68 34.07 -26.20
N LEU A 178 18.35 35.02 -25.32
CA LEU A 178 18.22 36.47 -25.55
C LEU A 178 16.93 37.06 -26.14
N GLY A 179 16.52 38.17 -25.51
CA GLY A 179 15.39 39.05 -25.83
C GLY A 179 14.48 39.22 -24.61
N GLU A 180 14.85 39.94 -23.54
CA GLU A 180 14.81 41.42 -23.47
C GLU A 180 13.64 42.03 -24.26
N SER A 181 12.56 42.44 -23.57
CA SER A 181 12.02 43.79 -23.73
C SER A 181 11.00 44.11 -22.63
N SER A 182 11.30 45.19 -21.92
CA SER A 182 10.41 45.96 -21.05
C SER A 182 9.33 46.70 -21.84
N THR A 183 8.18 46.97 -21.18
CA THR A 183 7.17 48.05 -21.33
C THR A 183 6.01 47.60 -20.44
N GLU A 184 5.77 48.06 -19.21
CA GLU A 184 5.47 49.43 -18.71
C GLU A 184 4.46 50.21 -19.57
N ASP A 185 3.41 50.68 -18.87
CA ASP A 185 2.37 51.65 -19.27
C ASP A 185 1.16 51.13 -20.10
N ASP A 186 -0.03 51.05 -19.48
CA ASP A 186 -0.92 52.21 -19.19
C ASP A 186 -2.42 51.90 -19.38
N ASN A 187 -3.22 52.52 -18.50
CA ASN A 187 -4.60 52.97 -18.69
C ASN A 187 -5.76 52.01 -19.08
N VAL A 188 -6.72 51.86 -18.15
CA VAL A 188 -8.16 52.00 -18.47
C VAL A 188 -8.98 52.45 -17.24
N PRO A 189 -9.46 53.71 -17.20
CA PRO A 189 -10.54 54.13 -16.32
C PRO A 189 -11.89 54.20 -17.07
N TYR A 190 -12.97 53.77 -16.40
CA TYR A 190 -14.16 54.57 -16.02
C TYR A 190 -15.26 53.64 -15.49
#